data_AF-A0A8S0T4U6-F1
#
_entry.id   AF-A0A8S0T4U6-F1
#
_cell.length_a   1.000
_cell.length_b   1.000
_cell.length_c   1.000
_cell.angle_alpha   90.00
_cell.angle_beta   90.00
_cell.angle_gamma   90.00
#
_symmetry.space_group_name_H-M   'P 1'
#
loop_
_entity.id
_entity.type
_entity.pdbx_description
1 polymer ?
#
loop_
_entity_poly.entity_id
_entity_poly.type
_entity_poly.pdbx_seq_one_letter_code
_entity_poly.pdbx_strand_id
1 'polypeptide(L)'
;MLLAATQDGSVYKLDLIDAIQRLGVGYHFEIEIEKSLKYIYETYRESYNKQNNDLRAIALRFRLFRQQGYYVSCDVFNKFKDSQGKFEDSLIGDVPGLLSLYEAAHFGVHGEEILEEALKFSTSHLGSMIHQASNSLSKQVSDALEMPIHKTLTRLGV
;
A
#
# COMPACT_ATOMS: atom_id res chain seq x y z
N MET A 1 -9.97 16.31 -15.76
CA MET A 1 -10.25 15.19 -14.80
C MET A 1 -9.40 15.37 -13.55
N LEU A 2 -9.90 14.98 -12.37
CA LEU A 2 -9.24 15.22 -11.07
C LEU A 2 -7.79 14.71 -11.04
N LEU A 3 -7.55 13.51 -11.59
CA LEU A 3 -6.22 12.92 -11.74
C LEU A 3 -5.28 13.79 -12.58
N ALA A 4 -5.75 14.37 -13.69
CA ALA A 4 -4.92 15.22 -14.56
C ALA A 4 -4.55 16.58 -13.92
N ALA A 5 -5.23 17.00 -12.86
CA ALA A 5 -4.96 18.25 -12.16
C ALA A 5 -3.99 18.09 -10.95
N THR A 6 -3.75 16.86 -10.51
CA THR A 6 -2.83 16.57 -9.41
C THR A 6 -1.40 16.40 -9.94
N GLN A 7 -0.43 17.09 -9.34
CA GLN A 7 0.96 17.05 -9.76
C GLN A 7 1.52 15.62 -9.72
N ASP A 8 2.04 15.20 -10.86
CA ASP A 8 2.65 13.89 -11.03
C ASP A 8 3.93 13.80 -10.18
N GLY A 9 4.02 12.77 -9.33
CA GLY A 9 5.13 12.57 -8.39
C GLY A 9 4.84 12.88 -6.92
N SER A 10 3.69 13.47 -6.59
CA SER A 10 3.27 13.70 -5.19
C SER A 10 2.69 12.44 -4.55
N VAL A 11 2.88 12.26 -3.24
CA VAL A 11 2.21 11.20 -2.45
C VAL A 11 0.69 11.31 -2.58
N TYR A 12 0.16 12.53 -2.70
CA TYR A 12 -1.26 12.80 -2.94
C TYR A 12 -1.81 12.13 -4.20
N LYS A 13 -1.00 11.98 -5.25
CA LYS A 13 -1.41 11.28 -6.47
C LYS A 13 -1.66 9.80 -6.20
N LEU A 14 -0.80 9.16 -5.40
CA LEU A 14 -0.97 7.76 -4.99
C LEU A 14 -2.19 7.59 -4.09
N ASP A 15 -2.40 8.52 -3.14
CA ASP A 15 -3.58 8.53 -2.28
C ASP A 15 -4.89 8.66 -3.09
N LEU A 16 -4.89 9.50 -4.13
CA LEU A 16 -6.03 9.65 -5.03
C LEU A 16 -6.30 8.38 -5.86
N ILE A 17 -5.25 7.77 -6.41
CA ILE A 17 -5.36 6.50 -7.15
C ILE A 17 -5.93 5.42 -6.23
N ASP A 18 -5.43 5.33 -5.00
CA ASP A 18 -5.93 4.37 -4.01
C ASP A 18 -7.41 4.58 -3.70
N ALA A 19 -7.81 5.82 -3.42
CA ALA A 19 -9.21 6.14 -3.15
C ALA A 19 -10.12 5.75 -4.32
N ILE A 20 -9.72 6.04 -5.56
CA ILE A 20 -10.46 5.67 -6.77
C ILE A 20 -10.61 4.16 -6.90
N GLN A 21 -9.54 3.40 -6.65
CA GLN A 21 -9.57 1.94 -6.71
C GLN A 21 -10.44 1.33 -5.60
N ARG A 22 -10.32 1.83 -4.36
CA ARG A 22 -11.13 1.38 -3.21
C ARG A 22 -12.62 1.70 -3.36
N LEU A 23 -12.96 2.79 -4.06
CA LEU A 23 -14.35 3.12 -4.41
C LEU A 23 -14.93 2.22 -5.52
N GLY A 24 -14.10 1.37 -6.15
CA GLY A 24 -14.55 0.48 -7.21
C GLY A 24 -14.87 1.20 -8.53
N VAL A 25 -14.40 2.43 -8.70
CA VAL A 25 -14.63 3.25 -9.92
C VAL A 25 -13.38 3.40 -10.78
N GLY A 26 -12.31 2.65 -10.48
CA GLY A 26 -11.04 2.70 -11.20
C GLY A 26 -11.13 2.41 -12.69
N TYR A 27 -12.12 1.63 -13.13
CA TYR A 27 -12.35 1.30 -14.54
C TYR A 27 -12.68 2.53 -15.42
N HIS A 28 -13.16 3.63 -14.81
CA HIS A 28 -13.35 4.90 -15.52
C HIS A 28 -12.06 5.69 -15.74
N PHE A 29 -10.97 5.31 -15.08
CA PHE A 29 -9.72 6.06 -15.01
C PHE A 29 -8.50 5.20 -15.36
N GLU A 30 -8.68 4.07 -16.05
CA GLU A 30 -7.59 3.12 -16.31
C GLU A 30 -6.40 3.79 -17.00
N ILE A 31 -6.68 4.57 -18.06
CA ILE A 31 -5.66 5.28 -18.84
C ILE A 31 -4.96 6.34 -17.98
N GLU A 32 -5.69 7.08 -17.16
CA GLU A 32 -5.14 8.11 -16.27
C GLU A 32 -4.28 7.49 -15.17
N ILE A 33 -4.73 6.39 -14.58
CA ILE A 33 -4.01 5.65 -13.54
C ILE A 33 -2.72 5.07 -14.13
N GLU A 34 -2.79 4.40 -15.29
CA GLU A 34 -1.63 3.83 -15.97
C GLU A 34 -0.58 4.90 -16.28
N LYS A 35 -0.99 6.01 -16.93
CA LYS A 35 -0.09 7.13 -17.25
C LYS A 35 0.56 7.73 -16.01
N SER A 36 -0.23 7.90 -14.94
CA SER A 36 0.27 8.46 -13.68
C SER A 36 1.29 7.53 -13.02
N LEU A 37 0.98 6.24 -12.90
CA LEU A 37 1.88 5.27 -12.27
C LEU A 37 3.14 5.07 -13.11
N LYS A 38 3.04 5.07 -14.45
CA LYS A 38 4.19 5.04 -15.34
C LYS A 38 5.14 6.21 -15.09
N TYR A 39 4.63 7.44 -15.06
CA TYR A 39 5.46 8.62 -14.78
C TYR A 39 6.12 8.56 -13.40
N ILE A 40 5.36 8.17 -12.36
CA ILE A 40 5.89 8.05 -11.00
C ILE A 40 6.97 6.96 -10.94
N TYR A 41 6.80 5.86 -11.67
CA TYR A 41 7.79 4.79 -11.75
C TYR A 41 9.06 5.21 -12.49
N GLU A 42 8.94 5.92 -13.61
CA GLU A 42 10.10 6.42 -14.38
C GLU A 42 10.93 7.44 -13.58
N THR A 43 10.28 8.24 -12.73
CA THR A 43 10.92 9.21 -11.83
C THR A 43 11.25 8.64 -10.44
N TYR A 44 10.92 7.36 -10.19
CA TYR A 44 11.06 6.71 -8.90
C TYR A 44 12.50 6.66 -8.41
N ARG A 45 13.46 6.31 -9.29
CA ARG A 45 14.87 6.12 -8.90
C ARG A 45 15.51 7.41 -8.41
N GLU A 46 15.10 8.55 -8.96
CA GLU A 46 15.61 9.87 -8.58
C GLU A 46 14.95 10.42 -7.30
N SER A 47 13.69 10.06 -7.06
CA SER A 47 12.91 10.52 -5.90
C SER A 47 13.09 9.64 -4.65
N TYR A 48 13.30 8.33 -4.81
CA TYR A 48 13.49 7.37 -3.70
C TYR A 48 14.65 7.77 -2.79
N ASN A 49 15.77 8.20 -3.38
CA ASN A 49 16.96 8.63 -2.64
C ASN A 49 16.79 9.97 -1.91
N LYS A 50 15.72 10.72 -2.20
CA LYS A 50 15.47 12.07 -1.65
C LYS A 50 14.32 12.11 -0.65
N GLN A 51 13.43 11.11 -0.67
CA GLN A 51 12.21 11.11 0.14
C GLN A 51 12.36 10.18 1.35
N ASN A 52 12.36 10.76 2.55
CA ASN A 52 12.16 10.02 3.79
C ASN A 52 10.66 9.65 3.94
N ASN A 53 10.18 8.75 3.08
CA ASN A 53 8.79 8.32 3.08
C ASN A 53 8.48 7.45 4.30
N ASP A 54 7.33 7.65 4.94
CA ASP A 54 6.85 6.78 6.02
C ASP A 54 6.42 5.38 5.51
N LEU A 55 6.07 4.49 6.44
CA LEU A 55 5.63 3.12 6.15
C LEU A 55 4.43 3.10 5.20
N ARG A 56 3.43 3.93 5.49
CA ARG A 56 2.21 4.06 4.70
C ARG A 56 2.50 4.39 3.25
N ALA A 57 3.32 5.40 2.99
CA ALA A 57 3.64 5.86 1.64
C ALA A 57 4.45 4.82 0.85
N ILE A 58 5.41 4.14 1.50
CA ILE A 58 6.21 3.09 0.83
C ILE A 58 5.35 1.87 0.53
N ALA A 59 4.57 1.40 1.50
CA ALA A 59 3.71 0.25 1.31
C ALA A 59 2.64 0.51 0.23
N LEU A 60 2.00 1.68 0.27
CA LEU A 60 1.03 2.08 -0.76
C LEU A 60 1.65 2.09 -2.16
N ARG A 61 2.81 2.73 -2.30
CA ARG A 61 3.51 2.80 -3.59
C ARG A 61 3.91 1.42 -4.10
N PHE A 62 4.47 0.59 -3.22
CA PHE A 62 4.84 -0.79 -3.53
C PHE A 62 3.64 -1.58 -4.06
N ARG A 63 2.51 -1.52 -3.33
CA ARG A 63 1.26 -2.19 -3.72
C ARG A 63 0.77 -1.73 -5.09
N LEU A 64 0.64 -0.42 -5.30
CA LEU A 64 0.12 0.14 -6.55
C LEU A 64 1.00 -0.22 -7.75
N PHE A 65 2.31 -0.23 -7.59
CA PHE A 65 3.23 -0.64 -8.64
C PHE A 65 3.12 -2.12 -8.98
N ARG A 66 3.14 -3.01 -7.98
CA ARG A 66 3.00 -4.45 -8.23
C ARG A 66 1.65 -4.83 -8.80
N GLN A 67 0.59 -4.13 -8.38
CA GLN A 67 -0.74 -4.29 -8.95
C GLN A 67 -0.80 -3.97 -10.45
N GLN A 68 0.07 -3.08 -10.94
CA GLN A 68 0.21 -2.76 -12.37
C GLN A 68 1.30 -3.57 -13.08
N GLY A 69 1.90 -4.57 -12.42
CA GLY A 69 2.95 -5.40 -12.99
C GLY A 69 4.34 -4.77 -13.02
N TYR A 70 4.56 -3.62 -12.37
CA TYR A 70 5.91 -3.06 -12.21
C TYR A 70 6.70 -3.85 -11.17
N TYR A 71 7.98 -4.08 -11.47
CA TYR A 71 8.91 -4.68 -10.51
C TYR A 71 9.34 -3.65 -9.46
N VAL A 72 9.15 -3.99 -8.19
CA VAL A 72 9.66 -3.22 -7.05
C VAL A 72 10.24 -4.22 -6.07
N SER A 73 11.51 -4.07 -5.70
CA SER A 73 12.13 -4.97 -4.70
C SER A 73 11.41 -4.85 -3.36
N CYS A 74 11.16 -5.98 -2.70
CA CYS A 74 10.65 -6.03 -1.34
C CYS A 74 11.67 -5.46 -0.32
N ASP A 75 12.93 -5.29 -0.70
CA ASP A 75 13.98 -4.70 0.16
C ASP A 75 13.69 -3.27 0.60
N VAL A 76 12.74 -2.58 -0.05
CA VAL A 76 12.26 -1.26 0.38
C VAL A 76 11.74 -1.27 1.82
N PHE A 77 11.33 -2.44 2.33
CA PHE A 77 10.85 -2.60 3.69
C PHE A 77 11.96 -2.83 4.73
N ASN A 78 13.20 -3.11 4.32
CA ASN A 78 14.31 -3.36 5.26
C ASN A 78 14.60 -2.18 6.19
N LYS A 79 14.30 -0.95 5.77
CA LYS A 79 14.48 0.25 6.61
C LYS A 79 13.52 0.35 7.78
N PHE A 80 12.49 -0.49 7.82
CA PHE A 80 11.52 -0.59 8.92
C PHE A 80 11.82 -1.78 9.83
N LYS A 81 13.00 -2.38 9.67
CA LYS A 81 13.45 -3.53 10.45
C LYS A 81 14.54 -3.10 11.42
N ASP A 82 14.53 -3.70 12.59
CA ASP A 82 15.50 -3.50 13.65
C ASP A 82 16.84 -4.21 13.35
N SER A 83 17.80 -4.07 14.28
CA SER A 83 19.11 -4.73 14.18
C SER A 83 19.04 -6.27 14.21
N GLN A 84 17.94 -6.86 14.66
CA GLN A 84 17.70 -8.30 14.66
C GLN A 84 17.04 -8.77 13.36
N GLY A 85 16.77 -7.85 12.43
CA GLY A 85 16.08 -8.16 11.19
C GLY A 85 14.61 -8.51 11.41
N LYS A 86 13.94 -7.86 12.37
CA LYS A 86 12.49 -7.93 12.56
C LYS A 86 11.84 -6.57 12.33
N PHE A 87 10.58 -6.53 11.89
CA PHE A 87 9.84 -5.26 11.86
C PHE A 87 9.82 -4.57 13.23
N GLU A 88 10.11 -3.27 13.26
CA GLU A 88 10.23 -2.51 14.51
C GLU A 88 8.87 -2.42 15.24
N ASP A 89 8.88 -2.64 16.56
CA ASP A 89 7.69 -2.48 17.41
C ASP A 89 7.18 -1.02 17.41
N SER A 90 8.03 -0.05 17.05
CA SER A 90 7.67 1.36 16.88
C SER A 90 6.53 1.58 15.86
N LEU A 91 6.38 0.65 14.91
CA LEU A 91 5.37 0.69 13.85
C LEU A 91 3.97 0.34 14.34
N ILE A 92 3.86 -0.32 15.51
CA ILE A 92 2.58 -0.84 16.02
C ILE A 92 1.56 0.29 16.24
N GLY A 93 2.01 1.50 16.60
CA GLY A 93 1.13 2.66 16.78
C GLY A 93 0.57 3.27 15.48
N ASP A 94 1.18 2.97 14.33
CA ASP A 94 0.77 3.52 13.02
C ASP A 94 -0.21 2.58 12.31
N VAL A 95 -1.48 2.61 12.74
CA VAL A 95 -2.55 1.77 12.14
C VAL A 95 -2.66 1.97 10.61
N PRO A 96 -2.66 3.20 10.06
CA PRO A 96 -2.66 3.40 8.61
C PRO A 96 -1.44 2.80 7.91
N GLY A 97 -0.26 2.91 8.50
CA GLY A 97 0.97 2.29 8.01
C GLY A 97 0.90 0.77 8.01
N LEU A 98 0.45 0.17 9.11
CA LEU A 98 0.26 -1.29 9.23
C LEU A 98 -0.76 -1.83 8.23
N LEU A 99 -1.90 -1.16 8.06
CA LEU A 99 -2.90 -1.55 7.08
C LEU A 99 -2.33 -1.49 5.66
N SER A 100 -1.56 -0.45 5.35
CA SER A 100 -0.90 -0.34 4.05
C SER A 100 0.14 -1.43 3.84
N LEU A 101 0.91 -1.78 4.87
CA LEU A 101 1.90 -2.86 4.85
C LEU A 101 1.22 -4.22 4.64
N TYR A 102 0.13 -4.49 5.36
CA TYR A 102 -0.68 -5.70 5.20
C TYR A 102 -1.15 -5.87 3.75
N GLU A 103 -1.77 -4.84 3.19
CA GLU A 103 -2.28 -4.85 1.80
C GLU A 103 -1.14 -5.01 0.78
N ALA A 104 0.01 -4.37 1.02
CA ALA A 104 1.19 -4.49 0.17
C ALA A 104 1.78 -5.90 0.19
N ALA A 105 1.82 -6.54 1.35
CA ALA A 105 2.44 -7.83 1.54
C ALA A 105 1.66 -8.98 0.86
N HIS A 106 0.36 -8.80 0.58
CA HIS A 106 -0.42 -9.72 -0.27
C HIS A 106 0.02 -9.73 -1.75
N PHE A 107 0.86 -8.79 -2.20
CA PHE A 107 1.46 -8.79 -3.54
C PHE A 107 2.88 -9.41 -3.56
N GLY A 108 3.23 -10.17 -2.52
CA GLY A 108 4.47 -10.93 -2.48
C GLY A 108 4.45 -12.14 -3.41
N VAL A 109 5.64 -12.49 -3.91
CA VAL A 109 5.87 -13.71 -4.69
C VAL A 109 6.76 -14.69 -3.92
N HIS A 110 6.86 -15.93 -4.40
CA HIS A 110 7.66 -16.95 -3.73
C HIS A 110 9.13 -16.52 -3.61
N GLY A 111 9.70 -16.70 -2.41
CA GLY A 111 11.08 -16.30 -2.08
C GLY A 111 11.21 -14.92 -1.43
N GLU A 112 10.11 -14.18 -1.26
CA GLU A 112 10.12 -12.86 -0.60
C GLU A 112 9.75 -12.97 0.89
N GLU A 113 10.65 -13.55 1.67
CA GLU A 113 10.44 -13.82 3.11
C GLU A 113 10.05 -12.57 3.91
N ILE A 114 10.55 -11.39 3.53
CA ILE A 114 10.20 -10.11 4.17
C ILE A 114 8.70 -9.80 4.07
N LEU A 115 8.04 -10.19 2.98
CA LEU A 115 6.60 -9.97 2.80
C LEU A 115 5.78 -11.01 3.57
N GLU A 116 6.27 -12.25 3.68
CA GLU A 116 5.66 -13.25 4.56
C GLU A 116 5.73 -12.82 6.03
N GLU A 117 6.87 -12.25 6.46
CA GLU A 117 7.03 -11.66 7.78
C GLU A 117 6.12 -10.44 7.96
N ALA A 118 6.06 -9.54 6.97
CA ALA A 118 5.21 -8.36 6.99
C ALA A 118 3.72 -8.74 7.14
N LEU A 119 3.27 -9.79 6.44
CA LEU A 119 1.92 -10.33 6.59
C LEU A 119 1.67 -10.79 8.03
N LYS A 120 2.58 -11.57 8.61
CA LYS A 120 2.42 -12.07 10.00
C LYS A 120 2.36 -10.92 11.00
N PHE A 121 3.32 -10.00 10.92
CA PHE A 121 3.44 -8.84 11.80
C PHE A 121 2.21 -7.93 11.72
N SER A 122 1.84 -7.49 10.51
CA SER A 122 0.71 -6.59 10.32
C SER A 122 -0.62 -7.25 10.71
N THR A 123 -0.84 -8.51 10.37
CA THR A 123 -2.06 -9.25 10.74
C THR A 123 -2.24 -9.33 12.25
N SER A 124 -1.19 -9.69 13.00
CA SER A 124 -1.29 -9.82 14.47
C SER A 124 -1.62 -8.48 15.14
N HIS A 125 -1.00 -7.40 14.68
CA HIS A 125 -1.20 -6.08 15.31
C HIS A 125 -2.51 -5.43 14.90
N LEU A 126 -2.89 -5.49 13.62
CA LEU A 126 -4.19 -4.98 13.15
C LEU A 126 -5.37 -5.65 13.86
N GLY A 127 -5.32 -6.98 14.06
CA GLY A 127 -6.37 -7.71 14.78
C GLY A 127 -6.56 -7.22 16.22
N SER A 128 -5.47 -6.87 16.91
CA SER A 128 -5.53 -6.33 18.28
C SER A 128 -6.05 -4.90 18.38
N MET A 129 -5.95 -4.12 17.29
CA MET A 129 -6.21 -2.67 17.29
C MET A 129 -7.57 -2.26 16.70
N ILE A 130 -8.34 -3.20 16.14
CA ILE A 130 -9.69 -2.94 15.59
C ILE A 130 -10.56 -2.15 16.56
N HIS A 131 -10.48 -2.43 17.87
CA HIS A 131 -11.30 -1.79 18.89
C HIS A 131 -10.80 -0.41 19.34
N GLN A 132 -9.58 0.00 18.95
CA GLN A 132 -8.94 1.24 19.40
C GLN A 132 -8.92 2.33 18.32
N ALA A 133 -9.19 1.98 17.06
CA ALA A 133 -9.22 2.91 15.94
C ALA A 133 -10.58 3.64 15.80
N SER A 134 -10.62 4.68 14.95
CA SER A 134 -11.87 5.36 14.61
C SER A 134 -12.81 4.42 13.86
N ASN A 135 -14.13 4.61 13.99
CA ASN A 135 -15.13 3.72 13.36
C ASN A 135 -14.88 3.46 11.87
N SER A 136 -14.44 4.46 11.11
CA SER A 136 -14.15 4.30 9.67
C SER A 136 -12.87 3.50 9.41
N LEU A 137 -11.81 3.73 10.16
CA LEU A 137 -10.55 3.01 10.02
C LEU A 137 -10.67 1.57 10.51
N SER A 138 -11.36 1.35 11.64
CA SER A 138 -11.66 -0.01 12.14
C SER A 138 -12.43 -0.83 11.11
N LYS A 139 -13.39 -0.22 10.40
CA LYS A 139 -14.09 -0.89 9.32
C LYS A 139 -13.14 -1.26 8.17
N GLN A 140 -12.28 -0.34 7.72
CA GLN A 140 -11.30 -0.64 6.68
C GLN A 140 -10.35 -1.78 7.08
N VAL A 141 -9.90 -1.81 8.34
CA VAL A 141 -9.06 -2.89 8.86
C VAL A 141 -9.83 -4.21 8.85
N SER A 142 -11.08 -4.22 9.32
CA SER A 142 -11.93 -5.41 9.30
C SER A 142 -12.14 -5.93 7.88
N ASP A 143 -12.54 -5.05 6.96
CA ASP A 143 -12.79 -5.39 5.55
C ASP A 143 -11.53 -5.97 4.89
N ALA A 144 -10.35 -5.39 5.16
CA ALA A 144 -9.07 -5.87 4.61
C ALA A 144 -8.63 -7.23 5.19
N LEU A 145 -8.83 -7.45 6.49
CA LEU A 145 -8.53 -8.73 7.14
C LEU A 145 -9.45 -9.86 6.65
N GLU A 146 -10.70 -9.54 6.31
CA GLU A 146 -11.62 -10.47 5.67
C GLU A 146 -11.23 -10.74 4.20
N MET A 147 -10.98 -9.67 3.44
CA MET A 147 -10.66 -9.75 2.02
C MET A 147 -9.65 -8.66 1.59
N PRO A 148 -8.36 -9.00 1.46
CA PRO A 148 -7.34 -8.07 0.99
C PRO A 148 -7.64 -7.59 -0.42
N ILE A 149 -7.22 -6.37 -0.76
CA ILE A 149 -7.47 -5.74 -2.07
C ILE A 149 -6.99 -6.61 -3.22
N HIS A 150 -5.87 -7.32 -3.04
CA HIS A 150 -5.34 -8.25 -4.06
C HIS A 150 -6.32 -9.36 -4.44
N LYS A 151 -7.22 -9.74 -3.52
CA LYS A 151 -8.21 -10.82 -3.69
C LYS A 151 -9.61 -10.29 -4.01
N THR A 152 -9.84 -8.98 -3.87
CA THR A 152 -11.12 -8.37 -4.16
C THR A 152 -11.35 -8.30 -5.67
N LEU A 153 -12.43 -8.91 -6.14
CA LEU A 153 -12.87 -8.73 -7.53
C LEU A 153 -13.26 -7.27 -7.75
N THR A 154 -12.77 -6.65 -8.83
CA THR A 154 -13.29 -5.36 -9.29
C THR A 154 -14.78 -5.55 -9.55
N ARG A 155 -15.61 -4.95 -8.70
CA ARG A 155 -17.06 -5.16 -8.55
C ARG A 155 -17.75 -5.60 -9.85
N LEU A 156 -18.27 -6.83 -9.91
CA LEU A 156 -19.49 -7.08 -10.67
C LEU A 156 -20.60 -6.33 -9.93
N GLY A 157 -21.19 -5.33 -10.57
CA GLY A 157 -22.16 -4.44 -9.94
C GLY A 157 -23.22 -5.18 -9.13
N VAL A 158 -23.43 -4.74 -7.90
CA VAL A 158 -24.68 -4.94 -7.17
C VAL A 158 -25.16 -3.58 -6.71
#